data_AF-A0ABD5N8N1-F1
#
_entry.id   AF-A0ABD5N8N1-F1
#
_cell.length_a   1.000
_cell.length_b   1.000
_cell.length_c   1.000
_cell.angle_alpha   90.00
_cell.angle_beta   90.00
_cell.angle_gamma   90.00
#
_symmetry.space_group_name_H-M   'P 1'
#
loop_
_entity.id
_entity.type
_entity.pdbx_description
1 polymer ?
#
loop_
_entity_poly.entity_id
_entity_poly.type
_entity_poly.pdbx_seq_one_letter_code
_entity_poly.pdbx_strand_id
1 'polypeptide(L)'
;MDISRRNLLKMLGIAGGAAVVGAAAGGYSSSGGNVQTNDAEWRTEGFYAEVVRRPAPSSTTVYWADPNSAGSGKSWPEKVAHCFNAAGHEDICDRGDNIAIKLHTGERNRTAQLRPDMVRAAANMIKEAGGTPFVADTLTAYGGKTTTRASIKNHMLSAITHGLTDSATGCPVIPYCDGIGDSQYPIKIDGNQLTIALVAKLLAEADGMLTLTHTKGHGCGMMGAAVKNLGIGGGSKQGKVLDHDRYVGRYDTGRVFQMDTSLCPGKSACPVYGDNIVQHCIDWCPWGAMSFDAAGKLVHDPEICRTQCRNSLADVCTSITRYGCTVKMTDATELKPASRVQTANCQIRYADTATAVHNCFDEGKVGYINVMKEVCRQCDCVGYDDMPIVPHLGVASSWDMSSVDACFVDMVTASEPMPNSRATEKGLMAGDEKWEPINGQSPWFQIYSVERLGYGTSNYTLETVDEPWLFPWFLTPHHSWDYSVPYRSLIPKPPDKALTDPTAWYHDE
;
A
#
# COMPACT_ATOMS: atom_id res chain seq x y z
N MET A 1 -7.41 -22.23 -2.25
CA MET A 1 -6.92 -21.56 -1.03
C MET A 1 -8.10 -21.54 -0.09
N ASP A 2 -8.09 -22.41 0.92
CA ASP A 2 -9.11 -22.40 1.97
C ASP A 2 -8.94 -21.10 2.75
N ILE A 3 -9.92 -20.22 2.62
CA ILE A 3 -10.02 -18.97 3.38
C ILE A 3 -10.13 -19.37 4.86
N SER A 4 -9.27 -18.80 5.70
CA SER A 4 -9.24 -19.06 7.14
C SER A 4 -10.63 -18.84 7.74
N ARG A 5 -11.28 -19.94 8.14
CA ARG A 5 -12.61 -19.99 8.77
C ARG A 5 -12.66 -19.24 10.10
N ARG A 6 -11.50 -18.87 10.68
CA ARG A 6 -11.35 -18.26 12.00
C ARG A 6 -11.83 -16.81 12.04
N ASN A 7 -11.55 -16.01 11.01
CA ASN A 7 -12.02 -14.62 10.97
C ASN A 7 -13.51 -14.52 10.65
N LEU A 8 -14.03 -15.43 9.81
CA LEU A 8 -15.47 -15.53 9.54
C LEU A 8 -16.28 -15.87 10.82
N LEU A 9 -15.75 -16.74 11.69
CA LEU A 9 -16.42 -17.13 12.94
C LEU A 9 -16.29 -16.09 14.05
N LYS A 10 -15.18 -15.36 14.15
CA LYS A 10 -15.04 -14.20 15.06
C LYS A 10 -15.98 -13.06 14.65
N MET A 11 -16.18 -12.83 13.35
CA MET A 11 -17.06 -11.78 12.82
C MET A 11 -18.57 -12.09 12.92
N LEU A 12 -18.98 -13.35 13.09
CA LEU A 12 -20.40 -13.72 13.12
C LEU A 12 -21.05 -13.64 14.51
N GLY A 13 -20.31 -13.40 15.60
CA GLY A 13 -20.88 -13.34 16.94
C GLY A 13 -21.65 -14.61 17.37
N ILE A 14 -21.42 -15.75 16.70
CA ILE A 14 -22.06 -17.02 17.04
C ILE A 14 -21.23 -17.68 18.13
N ALA A 15 -21.50 -17.30 19.38
CA ALA A 15 -21.37 -18.26 20.46
C ALA A 15 -22.32 -19.44 20.13
N GLY A 16 -21.72 -20.62 19.97
CA GLY A 16 -22.33 -21.92 19.66
C GLY A 16 -23.85 -22.00 19.52
N GLY A 17 -24.31 -22.32 18.31
CA GLY A 17 -25.69 -22.77 18.08
C GLY A 17 -25.92 -23.14 16.62
N ALA A 18 -26.01 -24.43 16.33
CA ALA A 18 -26.31 -24.94 15.00
C ALA A 18 -27.73 -24.54 14.55
N ALA A 19 -27.86 -23.94 13.36
CA ALA A 19 -29.12 -23.92 12.62
C ALA A 19 -28.87 -23.89 11.11
N VAL A 20 -29.39 -24.93 10.45
CA VAL A 20 -29.44 -25.12 9.00
C VAL A 20 -30.50 -24.20 8.41
N VAL A 21 -30.19 -23.42 7.36
CA VAL A 21 -31.23 -22.79 6.52
C VAL A 21 -30.88 -22.93 5.04
N GLY A 22 -31.80 -23.56 4.32
CA GLY A 22 -31.71 -23.89 2.91
C GLY A 22 -32.00 -22.72 1.96
N ALA A 23 -31.57 -22.92 0.71
CA ALA A 23 -31.75 -22.02 -0.40
C ALA A 23 -33.20 -21.95 -0.88
N ALA A 24 -33.67 -20.75 -1.22
CA ALA A 24 -34.82 -20.56 -2.10
C ALA A 24 -34.57 -19.35 -3.03
N ALA A 25 -34.77 -19.60 -4.32
CA ALA A 25 -34.67 -18.65 -5.42
C ALA A 25 -36.02 -17.96 -5.69
N GLY A 26 -35.96 -16.72 -6.19
CA GLY A 26 -37.07 -15.93 -6.73
C GLY A 26 -36.63 -14.47 -6.76
N GLY A 27 -36.69 -13.68 -7.84
CA GLY A 27 -37.64 -13.61 -8.95
C GLY A 27 -38.01 -12.13 -9.07
N TYR A 28 -37.46 -11.42 -10.07
CA TYR A 28 -37.68 -9.97 -10.25
C TYR A 28 -39.12 -9.67 -10.68
N SER A 29 -39.74 -8.65 -10.07
CA SER A 29 -40.82 -7.90 -10.72
C SER A 29 -40.72 -6.41 -10.35
N SER A 30 -40.88 -5.56 -11.35
CA SER A 30 -40.80 -4.10 -11.29
C SER A 30 -42.18 -3.48 -11.12
N SER A 31 -42.30 -2.51 -10.21
CA SER A 31 -43.38 -1.53 -10.26
C SER A 31 -42.89 -0.21 -9.65
N GLY A 32 -42.99 0.86 -10.44
CA GLY A 32 -42.55 2.20 -10.09
C GLY A 32 -43.37 2.82 -8.97
N GLY A 33 -42.67 3.56 -8.12
CA GLY A 33 -43.22 4.48 -7.12
C GLY A 33 -42.13 5.48 -6.75
N ASN A 34 -42.49 6.76 -6.65
CA ASN A 34 -41.61 7.84 -6.20
C ASN A 34 -40.94 7.47 -4.87
N VAL A 35 -39.62 7.28 -4.89
CA VAL A 35 -38.83 7.09 -3.68
C VAL A 35 -38.36 8.46 -3.20
N GLN A 36 -39.00 8.95 -2.14
CA GLN A 36 -38.36 9.92 -1.25
C GLN A 36 -37.01 9.34 -0.82
N THR A 37 -35.94 10.12 -0.96
CA THR A 37 -34.58 9.76 -0.56
C THR A 37 -34.51 9.64 0.96
N ASN A 38 -35.02 8.53 1.49
CA ASN A 38 -34.63 8.07 2.80
C ASN A 38 -33.18 7.60 2.69
N ASP A 39 -32.37 7.99 3.66
CA ASP A 39 -31.01 7.53 3.88
C ASP A 39 -30.92 6.07 3.45
N ALA A 40 -30.14 5.81 2.40
CA ALA A 40 -30.00 4.48 1.86
C ALA A 40 -29.40 3.60 2.95
N GLU A 41 -30.27 2.91 3.69
CA GLU A 41 -29.92 1.86 4.63
C GLU A 41 -29.02 0.89 3.87
N TRP A 42 -27.74 0.97 4.20
CA TRP A 42 -26.79 -0.05 3.82
C TRP A 42 -27.37 -1.38 4.31
N ARG A 43 -27.53 -2.35 3.40
CA ARG A 43 -27.81 -3.74 3.78
C ARG A 43 -26.56 -4.29 4.48
N THR A 44 -26.34 -3.87 5.71
CA THR A 44 -25.20 -4.21 6.57
C THR A 44 -25.69 -4.24 8.02
N GLU A 45 -26.78 -4.96 8.27
CA GLU A 45 -27.02 -5.48 9.62
C GLU A 45 -25.92 -6.52 9.90
N GLY A 46 -24.89 -6.12 10.66
CA GLY A 46 -23.95 -7.06 11.31
C GLY A 46 -22.44 -6.88 11.06
N PHE A 47 -21.96 -5.94 10.25
CA PHE A 47 -20.54 -5.91 9.86
C PHE A 47 -19.93 -4.50 9.91
N TYR A 48 -19.53 -4.06 11.09
CA TYR A 48 -18.67 -2.89 11.26
C TYR A 48 -17.59 -3.20 12.29
N ALA A 49 -16.32 -3.02 11.92
CA ALA A 49 -15.26 -2.83 12.92
C ALA A 49 -15.30 -1.36 13.32
N GLU A 50 -15.51 -1.04 14.59
CA GLU A 50 -15.41 0.33 15.08
C GLU A 50 -13.92 0.72 15.18
N VAL A 51 -13.54 1.86 14.61
CA VAL A 51 -12.23 2.47 14.89
C VAL A 51 -12.28 3.03 16.29
N VAL A 52 -11.64 2.32 17.22
CA VAL A 52 -11.54 2.74 18.62
C VAL A 52 -10.42 3.78 18.71
N ARG A 53 -10.74 5.00 19.13
CA ARG A 53 -9.70 5.96 19.53
C ARG A 53 -8.93 5.39 20.71
N ARG A 54 -7.65 5.09 20.52
CA ARG A 54 -6.77 4.58 21.58
C ARG A 54 -5.88 5.71 22.10
N PRO A 55 -5.47 5.68 23.37
CA PRO A 55 -4.38 6.54 23.81
C PRO A 55 -3.12 6.13 23.02
N ALA A 56 -2.55 7.07 22.26
CA ALA A 56 -1.29 6.83 21.58
C ALA A 56 -0.20 6.46 22.60
N PRO A 57 0.69 5.49 22.28
CA PRO A 57 1.83 5.20 23.13
C PRO A 57 2.72 6.44 23.27
N SER A 58 3.37 6.60 24.43
CA SER A 58 4.24 7.76 24.68
C SER A 58 5.51 7.75 23.84
N SER A 59 6.04 6.56 23.56
CA SER A 59 7.18 6.29 22.68
C SER A 59 7.17 4.81 22.26
N THR A 60 7.76 4.49 21.10
CA THR A 60 7.99 3.10 20.66
C THR A 60 9.43 2.89 20.20
N THR A 61 9.88 1.63 20.08
CA THR A 61 11.21 1.32 19.54
C THR A 61 11.16 1.19 18.02
N VAL A 62 12.14 1.78 17.35
CA VAL A 62 12.42 1.58 15.93
C VAL A 62 13.77 0.89 15.81
N TYR A 63 13.76 -0.31 15.21
CA TYR A 63 14.95 -1.11 14.96
C TYR A 63 15.53 -0.77 13.60
N TRP A 64 16.79 -0.36 13.54
CA TRP A 64 17.40 0.15 12.33
C TRP A 64 18.71 -0.56 11.96
N ALA A 65 18.80 -1.02 10.72
CA ALA A 65 20.02 -1.55 10.12
C ALA A 65 20.63 -0.49 9.18
N ASP A 66 21.92 -0.20 9.38
CA ASP A 66 22.69 0.80 8.63
C ASP A 66 22.68 0.54 7.11
N PRO A 67 22.74 1.55 6.23
CA PRO A 67 22.77 1.32 4.77
C PRO A 67 24.03 0.62 4.24
N ASN A 68 25.15 0.64 4.95
CA ASN A 68 26.41 0.08 4.46
C ASN A 68 26.45 -1.45 4.61
N SER A 69 27.02 -2.11 3.61
CA SER A 69 27.24 -3.57 3.61
C SER A 69 28.72 -3.87 3.78
N ALA A 70 29.17 -4.12 5.01
CA ALA A 70 30.56 -4.48 5.30
C ALA A 70 30.87 -5.98 5.14
N GLY A 71 29.89 -6.80 4.72
CA GLY A 71 30.01 -8.25 4.56
C GLY A 71 28.72 -8.87 3.99
N SER A 72 28.76 -10.17 3.65
CA SER A 72 27.61 -10.87 3.05
C SER A 72 26.37 -10.90 3.95
N GLY A 73 26.57 -11.04 5.27
CA GLY A 73 25.49 -10.97 6.29
C GLY A 73 24.92 -9.57 6.52
N LYS A 74 25.39 -8.56 5.80
CA LYS A 74 24.91 -7.17 5.87
C LYS A 74 24.33 -6.69 4.54
N SER A 75 23.93 -7.61 3.65
CA SER A 75 23.29 -7.26 2.38
C SER A 75 21.85 -6.77 2.59
N TRP A 76 21.24 -6.13 1.59
CA TRP A 76 19.87 -5.59 1.72
C TRP A 76 18.79 -6.62 2.09
N PRO A 77 18.77 -7.84 1.49
CA PRO A 77 17.89 -8.91 1.96
C PRO A 77 18.15 -9.28 3.43
N GLU A 78 19.41 -9.30 3.85
CA GLU A 78 19.77 -9.64 5.22
C GLU A 78 19.30 -8.56 6.21
N LYS A 79 19.45 -7.28 5.85
CA LYS A 79 18.94 -6.16 6.64
C LYS A 79 17.44 -6.25 6.88
N VAL A 80 16.65 -6.67 5.87
CA VAL A 80 15.22 -6.93 6.04
C VAL A 80 14.96 -8.01 7.09
N ALA A 81 15.70 -9.12 7.03
CA ALA A 81 15.53 -10.22 7.98
C ALA A 81 16.04 -9.89 9.39
N HIS A 82 17.14 -9.15 9.53
CA HIS A 82 17.65 -8.67 10.81
C HIS A 82 16.66 -7.72 11.48
N CYS A 83 16.12 -6.75 10.73
CA CYS A 83 15.07 -5.86 11.21
C CYS A 83 13.75 -6.58 11.52
N PHE A 84 13.43 -7.67 10.81
CA PHE A 84 12.30 -8.52 11.13
C PHE A 84 12.47 -9.18 12.50
N ASN A 85 13.62 -9.84 12.73
CA ASN A 85 13.91 -10.54 13.98
C ASN A 85 14.07 -9.58 15.17
N ALA A 86 14.78 -8.46 14.98
CA ALA A 86 15.02 -7.51 16.05
C ALA A 86 13.72 -6.89 16.57
N ALA A 87 12.75 -6.66 15.68
CA ALA A 87 11.43 -6.16 16.05
C ALA A 87 10.50 -7.24 16.64
N GLY A 88 10.85 -8.52 16.57
CA GLY A 88 10.00 -9.61 17.05
C GLY A 88 8.82 -9.92 16.11
N HIS A 89 8.93 -9.62 14.80
CA HIS A 89 7.83 -9.80 13.84
C HIS A 89 7.42 -11.26 13.60
N GLU A 90 8.12 -12.24 14.19
CA GLU A 90 7.64 -13.62 14.27
C GLU A 90 6.25 -13.73 14.93
N ASP A 91 5.93 -12.82 15.86
CA ASP A 91 4.67 -12.82 16.60
C ASP A 91 3.47 -12.38 15.73
N ILE A 92 3.71 -11.89 14.51
CA ILE A 92 2.64 -11.59 13.54
C ILE A 92 1.82 -12.84 13.23
N CYS A 93 2.44 -14.02 13.22
CA CYS A 93 1.79 -15.23 12.71
C CYS A 93 1.72 -16.37 13.72
N ASP A 94 0.54 -16.94 13.85
CA ASP A 94 0.39 -18.28 14.38
C ASP A 94 0.62 -19.31 13.26
N ARG A 95 0.95 -20.54 13.65
CA ARG A 95 1.21 -21.62 12.68
C ARG A 95 -0.01 -21.85 11.78
N GLY A 96 0.20 -21.67 10.48
CA GLY A 96 -0.83 -21.85 9.44
C GLY A 96 -1.59 -20.57 9.05
N ASP A 97 -1.31 -19.42 9.67
CA ASP A 97 -1.90 -18.14 9.31
C ASP A 97 -1.45 -17.69 7.91
N ASN A 98 -2.35 -17.08 7.14
CA ASN A 98 -2.03 -16.45 5.85
C ASN A 98 -1.61 -15.00 6.09
N ILE A 99 -0.36 -14.68 5.80
CA ILE A 99 0.23 -13.37 6.11
C ILE A 99 0.45 -12.57 4.83
N ALA A 100 -0.19 -11.41 4.75
CA ALA A 100 -0.02 -10.50 3.63
C ALA A 100 1.32 -9.75 3.74
N ILE A 101 2.17 -9.82 2.73
CA ILE A 101 3.31 -8.92 2.55
C ILE A 101 2.83 -7.74 1.72
N LYS A 102 2.42 -6.67 2.39
CA LYS A 102 1.88 -5.48 1.71
C LYS A 102 3.03 -4.63 1.17
N LEU A 103 3.13 -4.54 -0.16
CA LEU A 103 4.11 -3.69 -0.85
C LEU A 103 3.47 -2.98 -2.05
N HIS A 104 4.19 -2.03 -2.65
CA HIS A 104 3.80 -1.40 -3.91
C HIS A 104 4.59 -2.02 -5.06
N THR A 105 3.93 -2.60 -6.06
CA THR A 105 4.67 -3.33 -7.12
C THR A 105 5.44 -2.43 -8.08
N GLY A 106 5.14 -1.14 -8.09
CA GLY A 106 5.74 -0.15 -8.99
C GLY A 106 4.97 -0.01 -10.30
N GLU A 107 4.96 1.22 -10.82
CA GLU A 107 4.34 1.56 -12.09
C GLU A 107 5.25 1.18 -13.28
N ARG A 108 4.67 0.97 -14.47
CA ARG A 108 5.46 0.65 -15.66
C ARG A 108 6.61 1.64 -15.87
N ASN A 109 7.80 1.11 -16.21
CA ASN A 109 9.07 1.83 -16.40
C ASN A 109 9.71 2.38 -15.12
N ARG A 110 9.11 2.18 -13.95
CA ARG A 110 9.80 2.44 -12.68
C ARG A 110 10.95 1.44 -12.54
N THR A 111 12.13 1.94 -12.15
CA THR A 111 13.29 1.06 -11.89
C THR A 111 13.75 1.08 -10.44
N ALA A 112 13.43 2.15 -9.70
CA ALA A 112 13.65 2.27 -8.27
C ALA A 112 12.41 1.85 -7.48
N GLN A 113 12.08 0.54 -7.51
CA GLN A 113 11.09 -0.17 -6.67
C GLN A 113 11.81 -1.22 -5.80
N LEU A 114 11.09 -1.83 -4.84
CA LEU A 114 11.65 -2.97 -4.10
C LEU A 114 12.05 -4.10 -5.04
N ARG A 115 13.26 -4.60 -4.83
CA ARG A 115 13.81 -5.73 -5.56
C ARG A 115 13.25 -7.05 -4.97
N PRO A 116 13.02 -8.09 -5.81
CA PRO A 116 12.37 -9.32 -5.38
C PRO A 116 13.11 -10.11 -4.29
N ASP A 117 14.44 -9.96 -4.20
CA ASP A 117 15.29 -10.58 -3.19
C ASP A 117 14.98 -10.10 -1.76
N MET A 118 14.74 -8.80 -1.57
CA MET A 118 14.28 -8.26 -0.29
C MET A 118 12.88 -8.75 0.08
N VAL A 119 11.99 -8.88 -0.91
CA VAL A 119 10.64 -9.44 -0.72
C VAL A 119 10.71 -10.91 -0.34
N ARG A 120 11.62 -11.67 -0.97
CA ARG A 120 11.89 -13.07 -0.63
C ARG A 120 12.43 -13.23 0.78
N ALA A 121 13.31 -12.34 1.25
CA ALA A 121 13.76 -12.36 2.63
C ALA A 121 12.58 -12.27 3.61
N ALA A 122 11.70 -11.29 3.44
CA ALA A 122 10.48 -11.16 4.24
C ALA A 122 9.58 -12.41 4.15
N ALA A 123 9.38 -12.97 2.95
CA ALA A 123 8.60 -14.19 2.77
C ALA A 123 9.21 -15.40 3.49
N ASN A 124 10.54 -15.55 3.47
CA ASN A 124 11.21 -16.63 4.17
C ASN A 124 11.08 -16.48 5.69
N MET A 125 11.23 -15.26 6.21
CA MET A 125 11.03 -14.98 7.65
C MET A 125 9.64 -15.39 8.12
N ILE A 126 8.59 -15.05 7.36
CA ILE A 126 7.21 -15.44 7.67
C ILE A 126 7.03 -16.96 7.65
N LYS A 127 7.60 -17.66 6.67
CA LYS A 127 7.54 -19.14 6.62
C LYS A 127 8.22 -19.78 7.81
N GLU A 128 9.35 -19.23 8.24
CA GLU A 128 10.11 -19.71 9.40
C GLU A 128 9.36 -19.49 10.71
N ALA A 129 8.61 -18.39 10.81
CA ALA A 129 7.68 -18.15 11.91
C ALA A 129 6.41 -19.04 11.84
N GLY A 130 6.22 -19.80 10.74
CA GLY A 130 5.16 -20.79 10.58
C GLY A 130 3.94 -20.30 9.80
N GLY A 131 3.99 -19.09 9.25
CA GLY A 131 2.95 -18.51 8.40
C GLY A 131 3.06 -18.90 6.92
N THR A 132 1.99 -18.62 6.17
CA THR A 132 1.92 -18.76 4.72
C THR A 132 1.90 -17.37 4.08
N PRO A 133 3.04 -16.86 3.58
CA PRO A 133 3.10 -15.52 3.01
C PRO A 133 2.46 -15.44 1.63
N PHE A 134 1.94 -14.26 1.28
CA PHE A 134 1.67 -13.86 -0.10
C PHE A 134 1.94 -12.36 -0.27
N VAL A 135 2.47 -11.95 -1.41
CA VAL A 135 2.65 -10.53 -1.75
C VAL A 135 1.31 -9.94 -2.13
N ALA A 136 0.98 -8.79 -1.53
CA ALA A 136 -0.30 -8.14 -1.71
C ALA A 136 -0.15 -6.69 -2.20
N ASP A 137 -0.90 -6.34 -3.24
CA ASP A 137 -1.12 -4.96 -3.69
C ASP A 137 -2.54 -4.83 -4.26
N THR A 138 -2.93 -3.61 -4.63
CA THR A 138 -4.28 -3.31 -5.15
C THR A 138 -4.19 -2.45 -6.41
N LEU A 139 -5.23 -2.53 -7.25
CA LEU A 139 -5.27 -1.78 -8.50
C LEU A 139 -5.21 -0.27 -8.26
N THR A 140 -4.47 0.45 -9.09
CA THR A 140 -4.56 1.92 -9.11
C THR A 140 -5.96 2.35 -9.50
N ALA A 141 -6.46 3.41 -8.88
CA ALA A 141 -7.79 3.94 -9.15
C ALA A 141 -7.96 4.28 -10.64
N TYR A 142 -6.95 4.90 -11.26
CA TYR A 142 -6.96 5.37 -12.66
C TYR A 142 -5.88 4.72 -13.50
N GLY A 143 -6.13 4.67 -14.82
CA GLY A 143 -5.10 4.33 -15.80
C GLY A 143 -4.68 5.54 -16.63
N GLY A 144 -3.70 5.32 -17.49
CA GLY A 144 -3.19 6.33 -18.42
C GLY A 144 -2.04 5.79 -19.26
N LYS A 145 -1.42 6.67 -20.06
CA LYS A 145 -0.28 6.30 -20.92
C LYS A 145 0.93 5.75 -20.15
N THR A 146 1.08 6.21 -18.92
CA THR A 146 2.18 5.83 -18.04
C THR A 146 1.68 5.25 -16.72
N THR A 147 0.38 4.96 -16.62
CA THR A 147 -0.25 4.37 -15.42
C THR A 147 -1.02 3.13 -15.84
N THR A 148 -0.39 1.96 -15.72
CA THR A 148 -0.89 0.71 -16.28
C THR A 148 -1.59 -0.17 -15.24
N ARG A 149 -1.41 0.08 -13.95
CA ARG A 149 -1.96 -0.77 -12.86
C ARG A 149 -3.46 -0.63 -12.58
N ALA A 150 -4.22 -0.05 -13.52
CA ALA A 150 -5.66 0.11 -13.39
C ALA A 150 -6.46 -1.15 -13.77
N SER A 151 -5.81 -2.19 -14.31
CA SER A 151 -6.45 -3.46 -14.64
C SER A 151 -5.60 -4.62 -14.16
N ILE A 152 -6.25 -5.75 -13.81
CA ILE A 152 -5.58 -6.96 -13.34
C ILE A 152 -4.48 -7.39 -14.30
N LYS A 153 -4.80 -7.50 -15.59
CA LYS A 153 -3.87 -7.90 -16.64
C LYS A 153 -2.58 -7.08 -16.60
N ASN A 154 -2.71 -5.76 -16.53
CA ASN A 154 -1.55 -4.88 -16.65
C ASN A 154 -0.79 -4.71 -15.35
N HIS A 155 -1.48 -4.75 -14.21
CA HIS A 155 -0.80 -4.78 -12.93
C HIS A 155 0.03 -6.06 -12.79
N MET A 156 -0.51 -7.20 -13.21
CA MET A 156 0.25 -8.45 -13.30
C MET A 156 1.47 -8.32 -14.21
N LEU A 157 1.31 -7.77 -15.41
CA LEU A 157 2.45 -7.55 -16.31
C LEU A 157 3.49 -6.60 -15.72
N SER A 158 3.08 -5.54 -15.02
CA SER A 158 3.98 -4.63 -14.30
C SER A 158 4.75 -5.37 -13.20
N ALA A 159 4.07 -6.18 -12.38
CA ALA A 159 4.71 -6.98 -11.34
C ALA A 159 5.73 -7.96 -11.93
N ILE A 160 5.36 -8.70 -12.98
CA ILE A 160 6.25 -9.63 -13.70
C ILE A 160 7.46 -8.90 -14.27
N THR A 161 7.25 -7.74 -14.90
CA THR A 161 8.34 -6.93 -15.49
C THR A 161 9.34 -6.45 -14.44
N HIS A 162 8.88 -6.21 -13.21
CA HIS A 162 9.73 -5.83 -12.08
C HIS A 162 10.34 -7.04 -11.36
N GLY A 163 10.11 -8.26 -11.86
CA GLY A 163 10.60 -9.50 -11.25
C GLY A 163 9.81 -9.94 -10.02
N LEU A 164 8.67 -9.32 -9.70
CA LEU A 164 7.78 -9.74 -8.63
C LEU A 164 6.91 -10.91 -9.13
N THR A 165 7.53 -12.07 -9.23
CA THR A 165 6.88 -13.34 -9.60
C THR A 165 6.93 -14.31 -8.43
N ASP A 166 6.00 -15.26 -8.40
CA ASP A 166 5.95 -16.30 -7.35
C ASP A 166 7.30 -17.01 -7.15
N SER A 167 7.99 -17.28 -8.26
CA SER A 167 9.31 -17.92 -8.26
C SER A 167 10.43 -17.02 -7.75
N ALA A 168 10.34 -15.70 -7.90
CA ALA A 168 11.39 -14.78 -7.46
C ALA A 168 11.21 -14.37 -6.00
N THR A 169 9.97 -14.14 -5.56
CA THR A 169 9.63 -13.78 -4.17
C THR A 169 9.52 -15.02 -3.27
N GLY A 170 9.38 -16.21 -3.86
CA GLY A 170 9.19 -17.46 -3.12
C GLY A 170 7.79 -17.62 -2.51
N CYS A 171 6.82 -16.78 -2.87
CA CYS A 171 5.43 -16.87 -2.42
C CYS A 171 4.48 -16.25 -3.46
N PRO A 172 3.18 -16.60 -3.45
CA PRO A 172 2.22 -16.06 -4.43
C PRO A 172 2.23 -14.53 -4.48
N VAL A 173 2.22 -13.96 -5.69
CA VAL A 173 2.12 -12.50 -5.90
C VAL A 173 0.73 -12.13 -6.39
N ILE A 174 -0.02 -11.42 -5.55
CA ILE A 174 -1.42 -11.03 -5.79
C ILE A 174 -1.56 -9.50 -5.79
N PRO A 175 -1.28 -8.84 -6.92
CA PRO A 175 -1.31 -7.38 -7.01
C PRO A 175 -2.71 -6.79 -7.22
N TYR A 176 -3.77 -7.57 -7.07
CA TYR A 176 -5.16 -7.19 -7.32
C TYR A 176 -6.07 -7.65 -6.18
N CYS A 177 -5.68 -7.35 -4.94
CA CYS A 177 -6.44 -7.76 -3.75
C CYS A 177 -7.86 -7.17 -3.70
N ASP A 178 -8.15 -6.16 -4.51
CA ASP A 178 -9.47 -5.55 -4.71
C ASP A 178 -10.23 -6.07 -5.95
N GLY A 179 -9.81 -7.19 -6.54
CA GLY A 179 -10.44 -7.75 -7.74
C GLY A 179 -10.24 -6.85 -8.96
N ILE A 180 -11.30 -6.57 -9.72
CA ILE A 180 -11.26 -5.56 -10.79
C ILE A 180 -11.48 -4.13 -10.25
N GLY A 181 -11.53 -3.99 -8.92
CA GLY A 181 -11.90 -2.79 -8.16
C GLY A 181 -13.26 -2.90 -7.47
N ASP A 182 -13.93 -4.05 -7.61
CA ASP A 182 -15.23 -4.39 -7.07
C ASP A 182 -15.20 -5.15 -5.74
N SER A 183 -14.07 -5.81 -5.45
CA SER A 183 -13.92 -6.64 -4.27
C SER A 183 -13.43 -5.80 -3.10
N GLN A 184 -14.38 -5.22 -2.37
CA GLN A 184 -14.09 -4.31 -1.27
C GLN A 184 -14.89 -4.64 -0.02
N TYR A 185 -14.29 -4.34 1.11
CA TYR A 185 -14.86 -4.46 2.44
C TYR A 185 -15.05 -3.06 3.03
N PRO A 186 -16.30 -2.58 3.19
CA PRO A 186 -16.58 -1.29 3.78
C PRO A 186 -16.38 -1.33 5.29
N ILE A 187 -15.59 -0.39 5.81
CA ILE A 187 -15.33 -0.23 7.24
C ILE A 187 -15.81 1.15 7.65
N LYS A 188 -16.77 1.21 8.57
CA LYS A 188 -17.23 2.47 9.15
C LYS A 188 -16.19 2.95 10.16
N ILE A 189 -15.77 4.20 10.04
CA ILE A 189 -14.69 4.76 10.82
C ILE A 189 -15.09 6.12 11.40
N ASP A 190 -14.61 6.47 12.59
CA ASP A 190 -14.58 7.85 13.09
C ASP A 190 -13.24 8.47 12.69
N GLY A 191 -13.01 8.56 11.38
CA GLY A 191 -11.79 9.12 10.81
C GLY A 191 -11.70 10.64 11.02
N ASN A 192 -10.53 11.20 10.75
CA ASN A 192 -10.33 12.64 10.78
C ASN A 192 -11.22 13.37 9.75
N GLN A 193 -11.48 12.74 8.59
CA GLN A 193 -12.30 13.28 7.51
C GLN A 193 -13.22 12.23 6.86
N LEU A 194 -12.83 10.95 6.84
CA LEU A 194 -13.64 9.86 6.32
C LEU A 194 -14.54 9.26 7.41
N THR A 195 -15.77 8.92 7.03
CA THR A 195 -16.72 8.15 7.86
C THR A 195 -16.79 6.67 7.45
N ILE A 196 -16.23 6.36 6.29
CA ILE A 196 -16.14 5.02 5.71
C ILE A 196 -14.83 4.90 4.94
N ALA A 197 -14.11 3.80 5.15
CA ALA A 197 -12.98 3.37 4.33
C ALA A 197 -13.38 2.12 3.55
N LEU A 198 -12.93 2.01 2.31
CA LEU A 198 -13.23 0.88 1.44
C LEU A 198 -11.95 0.10 1.20
N VAL A 199 -11.77 -0.94 1.99
CA VAL A 199 -10.54 -1.75 2.02
C VAL A 199 -10.64 -2.87 1.00
N ALA A 200 -9.54 -3.24 0.37
CA ALA A 200 -9.48 -4.39 -0.52
C ALA A 200 -9.79 -5.67 0.24
N LYS A 201 -10.78 -6.44 -0.24
CA LYS A 201 -11.34 -7.57 0.51
C LYS A 201 -10.30 -8.64 0.86
N LEU A 202 -9.45 -9.03 -0.09
CA LEU A 202 -8.44 -10.07 0.15
C LEU A 202 -7.40 -9.63 1.19
N LEU A 203 -7.08 -8.33 1.25
CA LEU A 203 -6.21 -7.79 2.29
C LEU A 203 -6.88 -7.85 3.67
N ALA A 204 -8.15 -7.45 3.77
CA ALA A 204 -8.90 -7.49 5.03
C ALA A 204 -9.15 -8.92 5.55
N GLU A 205 -9.14 -9.92 4.68
CA GLU A 205 -9.36 -11.34 5.04
C GLU A 205 -8.07 -12.10 5.42
N ALA A 206 -6.90 -11.46 5.31
CA ALA A 206 -5.65 -12.07 5.77
C ALA A 206 -5.65 -12.27 7.30
N ASP A 207 -4.85 -13.22 7.79
CA ASP A 207 -4.75 -13.51 9.23
C ASP A 207 -3.77 -12.55 9.94
N GLY A 208 -2.83 -11.98 9.19
CA GLY A 208 -1.90 -10.94 9.63
C GLY A 208 -1.23 -10.25 8.45
N MET A 209 -0.42 -9.23 8.73
CA MET A 209 0.24 -8.43 7.70
C MET A 209 1.65 -7.99 8.11
N LEU A 210 2.58 -8.08 7.16
CA LEU A 210 3.85 -7.37 7.22
C LEU A 210 3.86 -6.31 6.12
N THR A 211 3.86 -5.03 6.49
CA THR A 211 4.00 -3.96 5.50
C THR A 211 5.48 -3.84 5.15
N LEU A 212 5.84 -4.14 3.91
CA LEU A 212 7.19 -4.01 3.38
C LEU A 212 7.23 -2.85 2.40
N THR A 213 7.75 -1.73 2.85
CA THR A 213 7.58 -0.44 2.19
C THR A 213 8.89 0.05 1.60
N HIS A 214 8.84 0.48 0.33
CA HIS A 214 9.88 1.31 -0.24
C HIS A 214 9.66 2.77 0.15
N THR A 215 10.45 3.31 1.09
CA THR A 215 10.24 4.70 1.50
C THR A 215 10.81 5.69 0.51
N LYS A 216 10.03 6.73 0.19
CA LYS A 216 10.34 7.75 -0.83
C LYS A 216 9.39 8.93 -0.72
N GLY A 217 9.55 9.91 -1.60
CA GLY A 217 8.59 11.00 -1.75
C GLY A 217 7.31 10.60 -2.48
N HIS A 218 6.33 11.49 -2.49
CA HIS A 218 5.11 11.38 -3.25
C HIS A 218 4.53 12.76 -3.54
N GLY A 219 3.77 12.92 -4.63
CA GLY A 219 3.02 14.13 -4.98
C GLY A 219 2.07 14.59 -3.85
N CYS A 220 0.78 14.25 -3.85
CA CYS A 220 -0.15 14.76 -2.82
C CYS A 220 0.09 14.21 -1.40
N GLY A 221 0.52 12.96 -1.29
CA GLY A 221 0.93 12.30 -0.04
C GLY A 221 2.24 12.74 0.62
N MET A 222 3.07 13.56 -0.03
CA MET A 222 4.43 13.97 0.38
C MET A 222 5.46 12.86 0.53
N MET A 223 5.11 11.77 1.22
CA MET A 223 5.91 10.55 1.31
C MET A 223 5.11 9.32 0.89
N GLY A 224 5.80 8.35 0.32
CA GLY A 224 5.36 6.98 0.19
C GLY A 224 6.07 6.16 1.24
N ALA A 225 5.48 6.08 2.43
CA ALA A 225 5.98 5.28 3.55
C ALA A 225 4.85 4.36 4.08
N ALA A 226 4.98 3.78 5.28
CA ALA A 226 4.08 2.74 5.77
C ALA A 226 2.62 3.19 5.78
N VAL A 227 2.34 4.41 6.24
CA VAL A 227 0.98 4.95 6.28
C VAL A 227 0.38 5.05 4.88
N LYS A 228 1.14 5.46 3.87
CA LYS A 228 0.64 5.50 2.49
C LYS A 228 0.48 4.09 1.89
N ASN A 229 1.39 3.18 2.20
CA ASN A 229 1.34 1.80 1.70
C ASN A 229 0.05 1.11 2.16
N LEU A 230 -0.37 1.32 3.41
CA LEU A 230 -1.69 0.89 3.91
C LEU A 230 -2.82 1.78 3.40
N GLY A 231 -2.73 3.09 3.61
CA GLY A 231 -3.83 4.03 3.39
C GLY A 231 -4.28 4.16 1.94
N ILE A 232 -3.36 4.02 0.99
CA ILE A 232 -3.71 3.97 -0.44
C ILE A 232 -3.60 2.56 -0.98
N GLY A 233 -2.51 1.86 -0.68
CA GLY A 233 -2.27 0.53 -1.22
C GLY A 233 -3.22 -0.54 -0.65
N GLY A 234 -3.84 -0.30 0.52
CA GLY A 234 -4.84 -1.19 1.12
C GLY A 234 -6.28 -0.88 0.72
N GLY A 235 -6.56 0.30 0.16
CA GLY A 235 -7.88 0.68 -0.32
C GLY A 235 -8.26 0.02 -1.65
N SER A 236 -9.55 -0.19 -1.90
CA SER A 236 -10.06 -0.55 -3.23
C SER A 236 -9.87 0.62 -4.23
N LYS A 237 -10.02 0.40 -5.54
CA LYS A 237 -10.07 1.51 -6.51
C LYS A 237 -11.00 2.64 -6.09
N GLN A 238 -12.18 2.29 -5.59
CA GLN A 238 -13.18 3.25 -5.14
C GLN A 238 -12.75 3.94 -3.84
N GLY A 239 -12.20 3.20 -2.87
CA GLY A 239 -11.62 3.77 -1.64
C GLY A 239 -10.52 4.79 -1.93
N LYS A 240 -9.59 4.44 -2.83
CA LYS A 240 -8.53 5.34 -3.28
C LYS A 240 -9.07 6.66 -3.82
N VAL A 241 -10.21 6.68 -4.49
CA VAL A 241 -10.77 7.96 -4.94
C VAL A 241 -11.33 8.76 -3.78
N LEU A 242 -11.96 8.14 -2.79
CA LEU A 242 -12.38 8.84 -1.57
C LEU A 242 -11.22 9.48 -0.84
N ASP A 243 -10.06 8.83 -0.84
CA ASP A 243 -8.82 9.38 -0.27
C ASP A 243 -8.28 10.60 -1.05
N HIS A 244 -8.60 10.69 -2.34
CA HIS A 244 -8.14 11.76 -3.24
C HIS A 244 -9.21 12.80 -3.58
N ASP A 245 -10.47 12.55 -3.21
CA ASP A 245 -11.62 13.37 -3.59
C ASP A 245 -11.40 14.81 -3.18
N ARG A 246 -11.67 15.75 -4.07
CA ARG A 246 -11.48 17.17 -3.81
C ARG A 246 -12.60 17.75 -2.94
N TYR A 247 -13.74 17.09 -2.93
CA TYR A 247 -14.96 17.50 -2.26
C TYR A 247 -15.21 16.54 -1.09
N VAL A 248 -14.59 16.86 0.04
CA VAL A 248 -14.58 16.03 1.26
C VAL A 248 -15.99 15.57 1.66
N GLY A 249 -16.11 14.29 2.03
CA GLY A 249 -17.00 13.88 3.12
C GLY A 249 -18.40 13.37 2.76
N ARG A 250 -18.69 13.04 1.50
CA ARG A 250 -20.03 12.55 1.14
C ARG A 250 -20.02 11.46 0.07
N TYR A 251 -19.71 10.25 0.51
CA TYR A 251 -19.97 9.01 -0.25
C TYR A 251 -21.46 8.89 -0.66
N ASP A 252 -22.35 9.63 0.00
CA ASP A 252 -23.80 9.65 -0.18
C ASP A 252 -24.32 10.75 -1.12
N THR A 253 -23.48 11.68 -1.61
CA THR A 253 -24.00 12.84 -2.39
C THR A 253 -24.70 12.46 -3.68
N GLY A 254 -24.53 11.23 -4.16
CA GLY A 254 -25.11 10.81 -5.43
C GLY A 254 -24.66 11.71 -6.59
N ARG A 255 -23.51 12.40 -6.45
CA ARG A 255 -23.03 13.36 -7.44
C ARG A 255 -22.65 12.61 -8.71
N VAL A 256 -23.53 12.66 -9.72
CA VAL A 256 -23.28 12.04 -11.02
C VAL A 256 -22.49 13.00 -11.89
N PHE A 257 -21.22 12.69 -12.15
CA PHE A 257 -20.49 13.34 -13.23
C PHE A 257 -20.99 12.77 -14.55
N GLN A 258 -21.69 13.57 -15.35
CA GLN A 258 -22.13 13.14 -16.66
C GLN A 258 -20.98 13.27 -17.66
N MET A 259 -20.69 12.18 -18.37
CA MET A 259 -19.79 12.18 -19.52
C MET A 259 -20.52 12.70 -20.75
N ASP A 260 -20.01 13.76 -21.37
CA ASP A 260 -20.41 14.17 -22.71
C ASP A 260 -19.73 13.27 -23.74
N THR A 261 -20.30 12.08 -23.93
CA THR A 261 -19.79 11.09 -24.88
C THR A 261 -19.95 11.51 -26.33
N SER A 262 -20.72 12.57 -26.62
CA SER A 262 -20.85 13.11 -27.98
C SER A 262 -19.51 13.62 -28.52
N LEU A 263 -18.61 14.04 -27.63
CA LEU A 263 -17.26 14.48 -27.94
C LEU A 263 -16.29 13.33 -28.23
N CYS A 264 -16.71 12.07 -28.07
CA CYS A 264 -15.87 10.91 -28.39
C CYS A 264 -15.63 10.82 -29.91
N PRO A 265 -14.36 10.85 -30.38
CA PRO A 265 -14.05 10.77 -31.80
C PRO A 265 -14.24 9.34 -32.36
N GLY A 266 -14.53 8.36 -31.49
CA GLY A 266 -14.57 6.94 -31.83
C GLY A 266 -13.17 6.29 -31.79
N LYS A 267 -13.13 4.95 -31.70
CA LYS A 267 -11.88 4.18 -31.53
C LYS A 267 -10.78 4.52 -32.54
N SER A 268 -11.15 4.64 -33.80
CA SER A 268 -10.21 4.84 -34.93
C SER A 268 -9.53 6.21 -34.94
N ALA A 269 -10.17 7.22 -34.34
CA ALA A 269 -9.66 8.60 -34.28
C ALA A 269 -9.34 9.03 -32.84
N CYS A 270 -9.42 8.11 -31.87
CA CYS A 270 -9.17 8.41 -30.48
C CYS A 270 -7.66 8.46 -30.22
N PRO A 271 -7.10 9.59 -29.74
CA PRO A 271 -5.67 9.78 -29.54
C PRO A 271 -5.10 8.95 -28.37
N VAL A 272 -5.97 8.26 -27.63
CA VAL A 272 -5.59 7.44 -26.46
C VAL A 272 -6.02 5.98 -26.60
N TYR A 273 -6.90 5.64 -27.54
CA TYR A 273 -7.40 4.28 -27.71
C TYR A 273 -6.33 3.41 -28.37
N GLY A 274 -6.01 2.24 -27.80
CA GLY A 274 -5.04 1.31 -28.37
C GLY A 274 -3.57 1.63 -28.06
N ASP A 275 -3.25 2.85 -27.62
CA ASP A 275 -1.90 3.28 -27.22
C ASP A 275 -1.38 2.63 -25.93
N ASN A 276 -2.25 1.94 -25.17
CA ASN A 276 -1.85 1.15 -24.02
C ASN A 276 -2.53 -0.20 -24.03
N ILE A 277 -1.96 -1.14 -23.28
CA ILE A 277 -2.39 -2.53 -23.12
C ILE A 277 -3.83 -2.65 -22.54
N VAL A 278 -4.48 -1.52 -22.21
CA VAL A 278 -5.85 -1.40 -21.72
C VAL A 278 -6.80 -0.91 -22.80
N GLN A 279 -7.99 -1.50 -22.87
CA GLN A 279 -9.16 -0.88 -23.48
C GLN A 279 -9.68 0.25 -22.58
N HIS A 280 -8.95 1.38 -22.53
CA HIS A 280 -9.04 2.43 -21.50
C HIS A 280 -10.42 2.74 -20.95
N CYS A 281 -11.41 2.92 -21.82
CA CYS A 281 -12.75 3.30 -21.39
C CYS A 281 -13.55 2.15 -20.77
N ILE A 282 -13.25 0.88 -21.05
CA ILE A 282 -14.08 -0.24 -20.55
C ILE A 282 -13.38 -0.94 -19.38
N ASP A 283 -12.10 -1.29 -19.53
CA ASP A 283 -11.38 -2.13 -18.56
C ASP A 283 -11.20 -1.47 -17.18
N TRP A 284 -11.43 -0.16 -17.07
CA TRP A 284 -11.33 0.55 -15.80
C TRP A 284 -12.61 0.49 -14.98
N CYS A 285 -13.77 0.30 -15.62
CA CYS A 285 -15.04 0.28 -14.94
C CYS A 285 -15.35 -1.15 -14.48
N PRO A 286 -15.27 -1.44 -13.17
CA PRO A 286 -15.64 -2.77 -12.67
C PRO A 286 -17.14 -3.06 -12.84
N TRP A 287 -17.95 -2.02 -13.04
CA TRP A 287 -19.41 -2.09 -13.03
C TRP A 287 -20.07 -2.12 -14.41
N GLY A 288 -19.28 -2.05 -15.49
CA GLY A 288 -19.84 -2.10 -16.85
C GLY A 288 -20.63 -0.85 -17.26
N ALA A 289 -20.43 0.29 -16.59
CA ALA A 289 -21.09 1.55 -16.94
C ALA A 289 -20.60 2.16 -18.28
N MET A 290 -19.58 1.57 -18.90
CA MET A 290 -18.98 2.07 -20.15
C MET A 290 -18.93 0.95 -21.20
N SER A 291 -19.33 1.26 -22.43
CA SER A 291 -19.27 0.36 -23.57
C SER A 291 -18.97 1.13 -24.87
N PHE A 292 -18.83 0.43 -26.00
CA PHE A 292 -18.71 1.05 -27.31
C PHE A 292 -19.91 0.68 -28.18
N ASP A 293 -20.46 1.67 -28.89
CA ASP A 293 -21.48 1.42 -29.90
C ASP A 293 -20.90 0.79 -31.18
N ALA A 294 -21.77 0.52 -32.16
CA ALA A 294 -21.37 -0.05 -33.45
C ALA A 294 -20.43 0.86 -34.26
N ALA A 295 -20.45 2.18 -34.01
CA ALA A 295 -19.55 3.14 -34.62
C ALA A 295 -18.22 3.29 -33.85
N GLY A 296 -18.07 2.56 -32.74
CA GLY A 296 -16.90 2.63 -31.86
C GLY A 296 -16.86 3.88 -30.98
N LYS A 297 -17.97 4.60 -30.81
CA LYS A 297 -18.07 5.72 -29.86
C LYS A 297 -18.36 5.21 -28.46
N LEU A 298 -17.83 5.92 -27.47
CA LEU A 298 -18.07 5.60 -26.05
C LEU A 298 -19.55 5.79 -25.72
N VAL A 299 -20.14 4.81 -25.07
CA VAL A 299 -21.46 4.90 -24.45
C VAL A 299 -21.26 4.81 -22.95
N HIS A 300 -21.90 5.72 -22.21
CA HIS A 300 -21.88 5.75 -20.76
C HIS A 300 -23.30 5.56 -20.23
N ASP A 301 -23.48 4.59 -19.33
CA ASP A 301 -24.70 4.38 -18.58
C ASP A 301 -24.61 5.13 -17.24
N PRO A 302 -25.25 6.31 -17.11
CA PRO A 302 -25.18 7.10 -15.89
C PRO A 302 -25.90 6.43 -14.72
N GLU A 303 -26.83 5.51 -14.96
CA GLU A 303 -27.59 4.85 -13.91
C GLU A 303 -26.76 3.76 -13.23
N ILE A 304 -26.03 2.95 -14.01
CA ILE A 304 -25.04 2.02 -13.46
C ILE A 304 -23.95 2.79 -12.70
N CYS A 305 -23.46 3.90 -13.26
CA CYS A 305 -22.46 4.73 -12.61
C CYS A 305 -22.98 5.30 -11.27
N ARG A 306 -24.25 5.73 -11.22
CA ARG A 306 -24.90 6.25 -10.01
C ARG A 306 -25.19 5.18 -8.96
N THR A 307 -25.64 4.00 -9.37
CA THR A 307 -26.15 2.98 -8.44
C THR A 307 -25.09 1.97 -7.99
N GLN A 308 -24.15 1.60 -8.87
CA GLN A 308 -23.10 0.61 -8.58
C GLN A 308 -21.81 1.31 -8.18
N CYS A 309 -21.31 2.23 -9.02
CA CYS A 309 -20.09 2.99 -8.74
C CYS A 309 -20.31 4.08 -7.68
N ARG A 310 -21.55 4.59 -7.58
CA ARG A 310 -21.87 5.83 -6.87
C ARG A 310 -20.95 6.99 -7.25
N ASN A 311 -20.49 6.98 -8.52
CA ASN A 311 -19.56 7.95 -9.11
C ASN A 311 -18.23 8.13 -8.37
N SER A 312 -17.86 7.22 -7.49
CA SER A 312 -16.57 7.31 -6.82
C SER A 312 -15.41 7.14 -7.79
N LEU A 313 -15.60 6.60 -9.00
CA LEU A 313 -14.54 6.53 -10.02
C LEU A 313 -14.65 7.67 -11.04
N ALA A 314 -15.49 8.69 -10.81
CA ALA A 314 -15.62 9.78 -11.76
C ALA A 314 -14.33 10.60 -11.89
N ASP A 315 -13.61 10.87 -10.81
CA ASP A 315 -12.29 11.52 -10.85
C ASP A 315 -11.26 10.68 -11.64
N VAL A 316 -11.38 9.36 -11.57
CA VAL A 316 -10.62 8.42 -12.40
C VAL A 316 -10.99 8.57 -13.88
N CYS A 317 -12.28 8.65 -14.19
CA CYS A 317 -12.77 8.87 -15.55
C CYS A 317 -12.38 10.26 -16.08
N THR A 318 -12.28 11.29 -15.22
CA THR A 318 -11.74 12.62 -15.62
C THR A 318 -10.26 12.57 -15.95
N SER A 319 -9.51 11.62 -15.38
CA SER A 319 -8.08 11.48 -15.66
C SER A 319 -7.82 11.11 -17.11
N ILE A 320 -8.78 10.47 -17.80
CA ILE A 320 -8.73 10.22 -19.25
C ILE A 320 -8.58 11.54 -20.04
N THR A 321 -9.22 12.63 -19.58
CA THR A 321 -9.09 13.95 -20.22
C THR A 321 -7.70 14.55 -20.10
N ARG A 322 -6.99 14.27 -18.99
CA ARG A 322 -5.61 14.73 -18.76
C ARG A 322 -4.61 14.07 -19.71
N TYR A 323 -4.97 12.93 -20.29
CA TYR A 323 -4.13 12.18 -21.22
C TYR A 323 -4.52 12.40 -22.69
N GLY A 324 -5.35 13.40 -23.00
CA GLY A 324 -5.69 13.79 -24.37
C GLY A 324 -7.04 13.28 -24.87
N CYS A 325 -7.87 12.67 -24.02
CA CYS A 325 -9.25 12.36 -24.39
C CYS A 325 -10.09 13.64 -24.51
N THR A 326 -10.96 13.68 -25.50
CA THR A 326 -11.87 14.78 -25.81
C THR A 326 -13.21 14.72 -25.06
N VAL A 327 -13.59 13.55 -24.51
CA VAL A 327 -14.83 13.39 -23.71
C VAL A 327 -14.73 14.24 -22.45
N LYS A 328 -15.61 15.21 -22.30
CA LYS A 328 -15.64 16.10 -21.13
C LYS A 328 -16.65 15.59 -20.11
N MET A 329 -16.41 15.88 -18.84
CA MET A 329 -17.49 15.79 -17.84
C MET A 329 -18.19 17.14 -17.78
N THR A 330 -19.52 17.12 -17.67
CA THR A 330 -20.36 18.33 -17.65
C THR A 330 -20.10 19.25 -16.45
N ASP A 331 -19.42 18.75 -15.40
CA ASP A 331 -19.09 19.51 -14.17
C ASP A 331 -17.57 19.51 -13.85
N ALA A 332 -16.70 19.09 -14.80
CA ALA A 332 -15.23 19.07 -14.58
C ALA A 332 -14.54 20.43 -14.78
N THR A 333 -15.28 21.46 -15.15
CA THR A 333 -14.77 22.84 -15.36
C THR A 333 -14.19 23.46 -14.09
N GLU A 334 -14.37 22.84 -12.92
CA GLU A 334 -13.86 23.31 -11.63
C GLU A 334 -12.67 22.52 -11.06
N LEU A 335 -12.03 21.61 -11.83
CA LEU A 335 -10.81 20.93 -11.36
C LEU A 335 -9.60 21.90 -11.37
N LYS A 336 -9.58 22.87 -10.46
CA LYS A 336 -8.42 23.73 -10.19
C LYS A 336 -7.20 22.88 -9.80
N PRO A 337 -5.95 23.34 -10.00
CA PRO A 337 -4.79 22.67 -9.43
C PRO A 337 -5.01 22.38 -7.93
N ALA A 338 -4.57 21.21 -7.46
CA ALA A 338 -4.76 20.85 -6.05
C ALA A 338 -4.09 21.93 -5.18
N SER A 339 -4.87 22.59 -4.33
CA SER A 339 -4.34 23.58 -3.41
C SER A 339 -3.47 22.89 -2.35
N ARG A 340 -2.60 23.64 -1.65
CA ARG A 340 -1.83 23.09 -0.51
C ARG A 340 -2.73 22.45 0.54
N VAL A 341 -3.94 23.00 0.74
CA VAL A 341 -4.98 22.45 1.62
C VAL A 341 -5.47 21.10 1.14
N GLN A 342 -5.73 20.97 -0.16
CA GLN A 342 -6.20 19.71 -0.73
C GLN A 342 -5.14 18.60 -0.63
N THR A 343 -3.88 18.95 -0.86
CA THR A 343 -2.73 18.05 -0.64
C THR A 343 -2.66 17.57 0.81
N ALA A 344 -2.86 18.45 1.79
CA ALA A 344 -2.93 18.06 3.20
C ALA A 344 -4.13 17.15 3.50
N ASN A 345 -5.31 17.43 2.93
CA ASN A 345 -6.50 16.60 3.09
C ASN A 345 -6.32 15.19 2.51
N CYS A 346 -5.53 15.02 1.45
CA CYS A 346 -5.16 13.69 0.97
C CYS A 346 -4.37 12.93 2.05
N GLN A 347 -3.33 13.54 2.62
CA GLN A 347 -2.52 12.90 3.68
C GLN A 347 -3.36 12.50 4.90
N ILE A 348 -4.29 13.36 5.32
CA ILE A 348 -5.20 13.08 6.44
C ILE A 348 -6.07 11.85 6.15
N ARG A 349 -6.61 11.75 4.94
CA ARG A 349 -7.44 10.59 4.55
C ARG A 349 -6.64 9.31 4.34
N TYR A 350 -5.36 9.43 3.97
CA TYR A 350 -4.49 8.26 3.93
C TYR A 350 -4.33 7.66 5.33
N ALA A 351 -4.23 8.50 6.37
CA ALA A 351 -4.23 8.03 7.74
C ALA A 351 -5.57 7.38 8.12
N ASP A 352 -6.71 7.99 7.78
CA ASP A 352 -8.03 7.41 8.04
C ASP A 352 -8.16 6.00 7.43
N THR A 353 -7.79 5.83 6.16
CA THR A 353 -7.83 4.51 5.50
C THR A 353 -6.76 3.56 6.04
N ALA A 354 -5.56 4.04 6.38
CA ALA A 354 -4.50 3.20 6.95
C ALA A 354 -4.91 2.59 8.28
N THR A 355 -5.52 3.38 9.17
CA THR A 355 -6.05 2.90 10.44
C THR A 355 -7.23 1.94 10.24
N ALA A 356 -8.09 2.18 9.24
CA ALA A 356 -9.14 1.24 8.88
C ALA A 356 -8.59 -0.13 8.46
N VAL A 357 -7.55 -0.14 7.61
CA VAL A 357 -6.87 -1.38 7.19
C VAL A 357 -6.22 -2.08 8.39
N HIS A 358 -5.54 -1.32 9.27
CA HIS A 358 -4.92 -1.88 10.48
C HIS A 358 -5.96 -2.55 11.40
N ASN A 359 -7.14 -1.96 11.54
CA ASN A 359 -8.22 -2.50 12.36
C ASN A 359 -8.91 -3.74 11.79
N CYS A 360 -8.55 -4.19 10.58
CA CYS A 360 -8.97 -5.52 10.10
C CYS A 360 -8.31 -6.66 10.89
N PHE A 361 -7.25 -6.36 11.66
CA PHE A 361 -6.41 -7.34 12.32
C PHE A 361 -6.45 -7.18 13.84
N ASP A 362 -6.25 -8.29 14.55
CA ASP A 362 -6.05 -8.27 16.00
C ASP A 362 -4.75 -7.52 16.36
N GLU A 363 -4.64 -7.04 17.61
CA GLU A 363 -3.44 -6.38 18.10
C GLU A 363 -2.21 -7.31 17.98
N GLY A 364 -1.08 -6.76 17.54
CA GLY A 364 0.15 -7.54 17.29
C GLY A 364 0.14 -8.37 16.00
N LYS A 365 -0.86 -8.21 15.10
CA LYS A 365 -0.91 -8.91 13.81
C LYS A 365 -0.48 -8.06 12.61
N VAL A 366 0.03 -6.84 12.83
CA VAL A 366 0.53 -5.96 11.76
C VAL A 366 1.90 -5.39 12.11
N GLY A 367 2.94 -5.84 11.41
CA GLY A 367 4.31 -5.32 11.54
C GLY A 367 4.72 -4.42 10.36
N TYR A 368 5.67 -3.52 10.59
CA TYR A 368 6.10 -2.52 9.62
C TYR A 368 7.60 -2.57 9.37
N ILE A 369 8.00 -2.61 8.10
CA ILE A 369 9.39 -2.50 7.64
C ILE A 369 9.48 -1.45 6.54
N ASN A 370 10.29 -0.43 6.77
CA ASN A 370 10.63 0.62 5.82
C ASN A 370 12.03 0.39 5.25
N VAL A 371 12.12 0.07 3.97
CA VAL A 371 13.36 -0.03 3.21
C VAL A 371 13.64 1.34 2.59
N MET A 372 14.66 2.02 3.11
CA MET A 372 15.01 3.39 2.77
C MET A 372 16.15 3.45 1.75
N LYS A 373 15.87 2.89 0.57
CA LYS A 373 16.79 2.83 -0.57
C LYS A 373 16.27 3.73 -1.69
N GLU A 374 17.16 4.28 -2.53
CA GLU A 374 16.79 5.06 -3.72
C GLU A 374 15.65 6.09 -3.47
N VAL A 375 15.82 6.91 -2.43
CA VAL A 375 14.81 7.85 -1.92
C VAL A 375 14.62 9.00 -2.92
N CYS A 376 13.79 8.80 -3.95
CA CYS A 376 13.45 9.81 -4.94
C CYS A 376 12.32 10.75 -4.45
N ARG A 377 12.15 11.92 -5.08
CA ARG A 377 11.02 12.83 -4.79
C ARG A 377 9.64 12.27 -5.17
N GLN A 378 9.59 11.32 -6.10
CA GLN A 378 8.35 10.71 -6.59
C GLN A 378 8.23 9.26 -6.16
N CYS A 379 6.98 8.85 -5.96
CA CYS A 379 6.63 7.51 -5.49
C CYS A 379 6.68 6.48 -6.61
N ASP A 380 6.65 5.20 -6.24
CA ASP A 380 6.60 4.07 -7.15
C ASP A 380 5.32 4.01 -7.98
N CYS A 381 4.31 4.82 -7.66
CA CYS A 381 3.11 4.99 -8.48
C CYS A 381 3.33 5.85 -9.73
N VAL A 382 4.55 6.37 -9.93
CA VAL A 382 4.94 7.17 -11.08
C VAL A 382 5.87 6.35 -11.98
N GLY A 383 5.59 6.30 -13.28
CA GLY A 383 6.33 5.49 -14.26
C GLY A 383 7.71 6.01 -14.66
N TYR A 384 8.41 6.68 -13.74
CA TYR A 384 9.81 7.07 -13.89
C TYR A 384 10.44 7.22 -12.50
N ASP A 385 11.77 7.13 -12.45
CA ASP A 385 12.58 7.49 -11.29
C ASP A 385 13.42 8.75 -11.56
N ASP A 386 13.89 9.34 -10.47
CA ASP A 386 14.63 10.60 -10.44
C ASP A 386 15.89 10.38 -9.61
N MET A 387 16.86 11.29 -9.67
CA MET A 387 18.00 11.24 -8.78
C MET A 387 17.50 11.17 -7.32
N PRO A 388 17.95 10.21 -6.49
CA PRO A 388 17.62 10.19 -5.08
C PRO A 388 17.93 11.54 -4.44
N ILE A 389 17.11 12.01 -3.50
CA ILE A 389 17.31 13.30 -2.83
C ILE A 389 18.32 13.20 -1.67
N VAL A 390 18.51 12.00 -1.14
CA VAL A 390 19.45 11.65 -0.08
C VAL A 390 20.07 10.26 -0.37
N PRO A 391 21.22 9.92 0.24
CA PRO A 391 21.80 8.58 0.18
C PRO A 391 20.82 7.50 0.68
N HIS A 392 21.21 6.24 0.51
CA HIS A 392 20.49 5.15 1.16
C HIS A 392 20.56 5.32 2.69
N LEU A 393 19.45 5.08 3.38
CA LEU A 393 19.33 5.29 4.82
C LEU A 393 19.15 3.99 5.58
N GLY A 394 19.17 2.83 4.91
CA GLY A 394 19.10 1.52 5.54
C GLY A 394 17.69 0.94 5.60
N VAL A 395 17.44 0.08 6.58
CA VAL A 395 16.14 -0.56 6.81
C VAL A 395 15.70 -0.26 8.24
N ALA A 396 14.46 0.18 8.44
CA ALA A 396 13.88 0.35 9.77
C ALA A 396 12.66 -0.54 9.95
N SER A 397 12.39 -0.95 11.18
CA SER A 397 11.28 -1.82 11.54
C SER A 397 10.67 -1.44 12.88
N SER A 398 9.34 -1.53 12.97
CA SER A 398 8.58 -1.32 14.20
C SER A 398 7.21 -2.00 14.12
N TRP A 399 6.53 -2.09 15.25
CA TRP A 399 5.10 -2.43 15.35
C TRP A 399 4.19 -1.21 15.20
N ASP A 400 4.78 -0.02 15.08
CA ASP A 400 4.08 1.26 15.01
C ASP A 400 4.37 1.94 13.67
N MET A 401 3.31 2.21 12.90
CA MET A 401 3.42 2.80 11.56
C MET A 401 3.87 4.26 11.60
N SER A 402 3.53 4.99 12.67
CA SER A 402 3.88 6.40 12.84
C SER A 402 5.35 6.54 13.18
N SER A 403 5.88 5.71 14.06
CA SER A 403 7.28 5.81 14.49
C SER A 403 8.26 5.42 13.39
N VAL A 404 7.97 4.37 12.62
CA VAL A 404 8.83 3.93 11.51
C VAL A 404 8.82 4.95 10.35
N ASP A 405 7.71 5.67 10.17
CA ASP A 405 7.60 6.75 9.20
C ASP A 405 8.26 8.05 9.71
N ALA A 406 8.12 8.37 11.00
CA ALA A 406 8.82 9.49 11.64
C ALA A 406 10.35 9.31 11.57
N CYS A 407 10.84 8.11 11.87
CA CYS A 407 12.24 7.73 11.70
C CYS A 407 12.74 7.99 10.27
N PHE A 408 11.93 7.66 9.25
CA PHE A 408 12.29 7.95 7.86
C PHE A 408 12.37 9.46 7.58
N VAL A 409 11.39 10.24 8.04
CA VAL A 409 11.37 11.70 7.84
C VAL A 409 12.57 12.36 8.53
N ASP A 410 12.89 11.94 9.75
CA ASP A 410 14.03 12.46 10.52
C ASP A 410 15.37 12.12 9.85
N MET A 411 15.55 10.88 9.40
CA MET A 411 16.78 10.47 8.70
C MET A 411 16.96 11.22 7.39
N VAL A 412 15.89 11.47 6.62
CA VAL A 412 15.95 12.31 5.41
C VAL A 412 16.34 13.75 5.75
N THR A 413 15.78 14.29 6.83
CA THR A 413 16.08 15.65 7.29
C THR A 413 17.55 15.77 7.72
N ALA A 414 18.05 14.81 8.50
CA ALA A 414 19.45 14.78 8.96
C ALA A 414 20.47 14.55 7.84
N SER A 415 20.08 13.90 6.74
CA SER A 415 21.00 13.49 5.68
C SER A 415 21.49 14.62 4.79
N GLU A 416 22.72 14.49 4.32
CA GLU A 416 23.25 15.30 3.23
C GLU A 416 22.48 15.04 1.92
N PRO A 417 22.14 16.08 1.15
CA PRO A 417 21.56 15.90 -0.17
C PRO A 417 22.49 15.19 -1.15
N MET A 418 21.92 14.33 -1.99
CA MET A 418 22.67 13.73 -3.09
C MET A 418 23.06 14.78 -4.14
N PRO A 419 24.29 14.75 -4.68
CA PRO A 419 24.70 15.63 -5.78
C PRO A 419 23.75 15.55 -6.99
N ASN A 420 23.46 16.70 -7.60
CA ASN A 420 22.56 16.84 -8.75
C ASN A 420 21.12 16.36 -8.50
N SER A 421 20.71 16.24 -7.23
CA SER A 421 19.33 15.94 -6.87
C SER A 421 18.48 17.21 -6.77
N ARG A 422 17.17 17.03 -6.74
CA ARG A 422 16.20 18.10 -6.48
C ARG A 422 16.44 18.81 -5.13
N ALA A 423 17.04 18.13 -4.15
CA ALA A 423 17.42 18.75 -2.89
C ALA A 423 18.59 19.73 -3.07
N THR A 424 19.63 19.33 -3.82
CA THR A 424 20.75 20.25 -4.14
C THR A 424 20.34 21.41 -5.05
N GLU A 425 19.43 21.18 -6.01
CA GLU A 425 18.89 22.26 -6.85
C GLU A 425 18.16 23.33 -6.02
N LYS A 426 17.58 22.94 -4.88
CA LYS A 426 16.90 23.82 -3.93
C LYS A 426 17.84 24.46 -2.92
N GLY A 427 19.14 24.14 -2.96
CA GLY A 427 20.14 24.65 -2.02
C GLY A 427 19.99 24.13 -0.60
N LEU A 428 19.33 22.97 -0.43
CA LEU A 428 19.14 22.35 0.88
C LEU A 428 20.45 21.73 1.39
N MET A 429 20.55 21.53 2.70
CA MET A 429 21.70 20.93 3.39
C MET A 429 21.25 19.83 4.38
N ALA A 430 22.21 19.15 5.02
CA ALA A 430 21.91 18.32 6.19
C ALA A 430 21.24 19.17 7.30
N GLY A 431 20.18 18.62 7.90
CA GLY A 431 19.36 19.31 8.91
C GLY A 431 18.17 20.09 8.35
N ASP A 432 18.16 20.41 7.05
CA ASP A 432 17.01 21.07 6.42
C ASP A 432 15.88 20.06 6.15
N GLU A 433 14.64 20.51 6.37
CA GLU A 433 13.43 19.80 5.92
C GLU A 433 13.40 19.75 4.39
N LYS A 434 13.26 18.56 3.81
CA LYS A 434 13.44 18.35 2.36
C LYS A 434 12.12 18.21 1.59
N TRP A 435 11.03 17.80 2.23
CA TRP A 435 9.80 17.44 1.53
C TRP A 435 8.97 18.66 1.14
N GLU A 436 8.81 19.64 2.03
CA GLU A 436 8.03 20.84 1.74
C GLU A 436 8.67 21.69 0.62
N PRO A 437 10.00 21.94 0.59
CA PRO A 437 10.63 22.67 -0.51
C PRO A 437 10.56 21.97 -1.87
N ILE A 438 10.55 20.63 -1.88
CA ILE A 438 10.59 19.82 -3.12
C ILE A 438 9.17 19.49 -3.61
N ASN A 439 8.28 19.08 -2.72
CA ASN A 439 6.95 18.55 -3.04
C ASN A 439 5.80 19.48 -2.61
N GLY A 440 6.08 20.52 -1.81
CA GLY A 440 5.15 21.62 -1.54
C GLY A 440 4.28 21.48 -0.30
N GLN A 441 4.47 20.45 0.52
CA GLN A 441 3.79 20.26 1.81
C GLN A 441 4.66 19.43 2.77
N SER A 442 4.38 19.54 4.07
CA SER A 442 5.02 18.70 5.09
C SER A 442 4.46 17.26 5.06
N PRO A 443 5.30 16.22 5.24
CA PRO A 443 4.86 14.82 5.37
C PRO A 443 4.28 14.51 6.76
N TRP A 444 4.55 15.38 7.74
CA TRP A 444 4.12 15.19 9.12
C TRP A 444 2.59 15.20 9.28
N PHE A 445 1.84 15.77 8.32
CA PHE A 445 0.39 15.65 8.31
C PHE A 445 -0.07 14.21 8.28
N GLN A 446 0.63 13.34 7.54
CA GLN A 446 0.29 11.92 7.47
C GLN A 446 0.50 11.24 8.84
N ILE A 447 1.66 11.46 9.46
CA ILE A 447 2.07 10.85 10.75
C ILE A 447 1.13 11.33 11.88
N TYR A 448 0.99 12.63 12.06
CA TYR A 448 0.15 13.19 13.13
C TYR A 448 -1.34 12.85 12.98
N SER A 449 -1.81 12.59 11.75
CA SER A 449 -3.18 12.14 11.54
C SER A 449 -3.42 10.71 12.04
N VAL A 450 -2.43 9.83 11.93
CA VAL A 450 -2.48 8.47 12.49
C VAL A 450 -2.42 8.52 14.02
N GLU A 451 -1.52 9.33 14.58
CA GLU A 451 -1.41 9.51 16.03
C GLU A 451 -2.67 10.06 16.67
N ARG A 452 -3.31 11.04 16.00
CA ARG A 452 -4.57 11.62 16.47
C ARG A 452 -5.69 10.58 16.55
N LEU A 453 -5.64 9.55 15.71
CA LEU A 453 -6.57 8.42 15.74
C LEU A 453 -6.17 7.36 16.80
N GLY A 454 -4.97 7.46 17.37
CA GLY A 454 -4.47 6.55 18.40
C GLY A 454 -3.69 5.34 17.88
N TYR A 455 -3.26 5.35 16.61
CA TYR A 455 -2.64 4.19 15.93
C TYR A 455 -1.12 4.30 15.79
N GLY A 456 -0.49 5.02 16.71
CA GLY A 456 0.96 5.09 16.82
C GLY A 456 1.44 6.38 17.46
N THR A 457 2.76 6.62 17.39
CA THR A 457 3.43 7.82 17.91
C THR A 457 4.65 8.19 17.08
N SER A 458 4.91 9.48 16.87
CA SER A 458 6.13 9.98 16.23
C SER A 458 7.32 9.96 17.18
N ASN A 459 7.09 9.73 18.49
CA ASN A 459 8.17 9.63 19.45
C ASN A 459 8.74 8.22 19.44
N TYR A 460 10.05 8.11 19.21
CA TYR A 460 10.68 6.80 19.18
C TYR A 460 12.08 6.81 19.77
N THR A 461 12.51 5.62 20.20
CA THR A 461 13.90 5.31 20.48
C THR A 461 14.46 4.48 19.33
N LEU A 462 15.59 4.92 18.77
CA LEU A 462 16.26 4.22 17.69
C LEU A 462 17.24 3.19 18.26
N GLU A 463 17.06 1.93 17.92
CA GLU A 463 17.97 0.84 18.27
C GLU A 463 18.66 0.30 17.01
N THR A 464 19.98 0.37 16.97
CA THR A 464 20.75 -0.23 15.87
C THR A 464 20.71 -1.75 15.98
N VAL A 465 20.32 -2.41 14.91
CA VAL A 465 20.27 -3.87 14.84
C VAL A 465 21.68 -4.43 14.77
N ASP A 466 21.94 -5.49 15.55
CA ASP A 466 23.17 -6.24 15.41
C ASP A 466 23.18 -7.00 14.07
N GLU A 467 24.15 -6.65 13.22
CA GLU A 467 24.35 -7.28 11.93
C GLU A 467 25.62 -8.14 12.01
N PRO A 468 25.49 -9.47 12.24
CA PRO A 468 26.65 -10.33 12.41
C PRO A 468 27.49 -10.35 11.13
N TRP A 469 28.81 -10.30 11.31
CA TRP A 469 29.74 -10.43 10.19
C TRP A 469 29.82 -11.91 9.78
N LEU A 470 29.40 -12.23 8.56
CA LEU A 470 29.66 -13.52 7.95
C LEU A 470 31.03 -13.45 7.23
N PHE A 471 32.03 -14.17 7.74
CA PHE A 471 33.39 -14.31 7.15
C PHE A 471 33.29 -14.86 5.70
N PRO A 472 34.28 -14.60 4.80
CA PRO A 472 34.12 -14.82 3.37
C PRO A 472 34.03 -16.30 3.00
N TRP A 473 33.31 -16.54 1.91
CA TRP A 473 32.97 -17.73 1.10
C TRP A 473 33.82 -19.02 1.12
N PHE A 474 34.95 -19.09 1.83
CA PHE A 474 35.85 -20.25 1.86
C PHE A 474 35.76 -21.09 3.16
N LEU A 475 35.10 -20.59 4.22
CA LEU A 475 35.00 -21.28 5.51
C LEU A 475 33.60 -21.80 5.85
N THR A 476 32.57 -21.39 5.11
CA THR A 476 31.28 -22.10 5.14
C THR A 476 31.44 -23.39 4.34
N PRO A 477 31.22 -24.58 4.96
CA PRO A 477 31.16 -25.82 4.19
C PRO A 477 30.19 -25.61 3.05
N HIS A 478 30.47 -26.18 1.87
CA HIS A 478 29.69 -26.09 0.63
C HIS A 478 28.20 -26.55 0.72
N HIS A 479 27.59 -26.58 1.89
CA HIS A 479 26.15 -26.58 2.09
C HIS A 479 25.65 -25.13 2.13
N SER A 480 24.92 -24.59 1.19
CA SER A 480 24.48 -24.96 -0.14
C SER A 480 23.67 -23.73 -0.55
N TRP A 481 23.66 -23.39 -1.83
CA TRP A 481 22.68 -22.47 -2.41
C TRP A 481 21.26 -23.07 -2.41
N ASP A 482 20.96 -23.84 -1.37
CA ASP A 482 19.71 -24.52 -1.13
C ASP A 482 18.81 -23.55 -0.38
N TYR A 483 17.96 -22.87 -1.14
CA TYR A 483 16.90 -22.01 -0.62
C TYR A 483 15.89 -22.75 0.28
N SER A 484 16.04 -24.06 0.50
CA SER A 484 15.26 -24.83 1.49
C SER A 484 15.87 -24.81 2.90
N VAL A 485 17.12 -24.35 3.07
CA VAL A 485 17.74 -24.19 4.39
C VAL A 485 17.15 -22.95 5.08
N PRO A 486 16.59 -23.05 6.30
CA PRO A 486 16.03 -21.91 7.01
C PRO A 486 17.08 -20.82 7.26
N TYR A 487 16.74 -19.59 6.92
CA TYR A 487 17.58 -18.39 7.07
C TYR A 487 18.07 -18.21 8.51
N ARG A 488 17.23 -18.46 9.51
CA ARG A 488 17.61 -18.41 10.94
C ARG A 488 18.72 -19.39 11.32
N SER A 489 18.94 -20.46 10.54
CA SER A 489 20.06 -21.38 10.76
C SER A 489 21.41 -20.87 10.22
N LEU A 490 21.37 -19.83 9.38
CA LEU A 490 22.55 -19.15 8.82
C LEU A 490 23.05 -17.99 9.69
N ILE A 491 22.19 -17.44 10.55
CA ILE A 491 22.56 -16.42 11.54
C ILE A 491 23.16 -17.14 12.77
N PRO A 492 24.43 -16.86 13.13
CA PRO A 492 25.01 -17.38 14.36
C PRO A 492 24.16 -16.94 15.56
N LYS A 493 23.74 -17.88 16.41
CA LYS A 493 23.12 -17.49 17.69
C LYS A 493 24.11 -16.64 18.47
N PRO A 494 23.68 -15.53 19.09
CA PRO A 494 24.56 -14.79 19.99
C PRO A 494 25.08 -15.77 21.06
N PRO A 495 26.38 -15.78 21.35
CA PRO A 495 26.92 -16.72 22.32
C PRO A 495 26.32 -16.44 23.71
N ASP A 496 25.88 -17.50 24.40
CA ASP A 496 25.27 -17.46 25.74
C ASP A 496 26.24 -17.01 26.87
N LYS A 497 27.36 -16.35 26.55
CA LYS A 497 28.36 -15.94 27.52
C LYS A 497 28.80 -14.50 27.27
N ALA A 498 28.68 -13.69 28.32
CA ALA A 498 29.16 -12.32 28.39
C ALA A 498 30.55 -12.18 27.75
N LEU A 499 30.64 -11.28 26.77
CA LEU A 499 31.88 -10.84 26.15
C LEU A 499 32.79 -10.21 27.22
N THR A 500 33.76 -10.96 27.74
CA THR A 500 34.75 -10.45 28.70
C THR A 500 36.20 -10.52 28.21
N ASP A 501 36.47 -10.77 26.93
CA ASP A 501 37.85 -10.66 26.44
C ASP A 501 37.97 -10.30 24.94
N PRO A 502 38.41 -9.08 24.59
CA PRO A 502 38.66 -8.66 23.20
C PRO A 502 39.92 -9.28 22.57
N THR A 503 40.73 -10.06 23.29
CA THR A 503 42.06 -10.52 22.80
C THR A 503 42.07 -11.87 22.09
N ALA A 504 40.95 -12.61 22.07
CA ALA A 504 40.89 -13.97 21.53
C ALA A 504 40.86 -14.09 19.98
N TRP A 505 40.96 -12.98 19.23
CA TRP A 505 40.84 -12.99 17.75
C TRP A 505 42.16 -13.05 16.99
N TYR A 506 43.31 -13.09 17.68
CA TYR A 506 44.61 -13.30 17.07
C TYR A 506 45.28 -14.53 17.69
N HIS A 507 45.90 -15.36 16.83
CA HIS A 507 46.48 -16.70 17.06
C HIS A 507 45.45 -17.82 16.79
N ASP A 508 45.56 -18.64 15.74
CA ASP A 508 46.71 -19.46 15.36
C ASP A 508 46.64 -19.92 13.88
N GLU A 509 47.84 -20.21 13.35
CA GLU A 509 48.36 -20.71 12.06
C GLU A 509 47.43 -21.04 10.86
#